data_AF-A0A6J4LVM7-F1
#
_entry.id   AF-A0A6J4LVM7-F1
#
_cell.length_a   1.000
_cell.length_b   1.000
_cell.length_c   1.000
_cell.angle_alpha   90.00
_cell.angle_beta   90.00
_cell.angle_gamma   90.00
#
_symmetry.space_group_name_H-M   'P 1'
#
loop_
_entity.id
_entity.type
_entity.pdbx_description
1 polymer ?
#
loop_
_entity_poly.entity_id
_entity_poly.type
_entity_poly.pdbx_seq_one_letter_code
_entity_poly.pdbx_strand_id
1 'polypeptide(L)' 'MLYDHYQPSIYRFLVYRVGSVALAEDLTSETFFRALRSLGSFRWQGKDFGAWLTTIARNLA' A
#
# COMPACT_ATOMS: atom_id res chain seq x y z
N MET A 1 -15.05 -0.34 2.27
CA MET A 1 -14.15 -0.62 3.41
C MET A 1 -12.80 0.08 3.16
N LEU A 2 -11.95 0.26 4.17
CA LEU A 2 -10.70 1.05 4.06
C LEU A 2 -9.82 0.64 2.85
N TYR A 3 -9.77 -0.67 2.56
CA TYR A 3 -9.10 -1.24 1.39
C TYR A 3 -9.58 -0.62 0.07
N ASP A 4 -10.90 -0.62 -0.18
CA ASP A 4 -11.51 -0.12 -1.42
C ASP A 4 -11.19 1.36 -1.69
N HIS A 5 -10.92 2.12 -0.63
CA HIS A 5 -10.57 3.53 -0.74
C HIS A 5 -9.11 3.74 -1.17
N TYR A 6 -8.17 2.98 -0.59
CA TYR A 6 -6.74 3.19 -0.84
C TYR A 6 -6.17 2.31 -1.96
N GLN A 7 -6.77 1.17 -2.25
CA GLN A 7 -6.28 0.21 -3.25
C GLN A 7 -6.08 0.87 -4.63
N PRO A 8 -7.02 1.66 -5.17
CA PRO A 8 -6.84 2.24 -6.50
C PRO A 8 -5.68 3.25 -6.56
N SER A 9 -5.41 3.96 -5.46
CA SER A 9 -4.32 4.92 -5.37
C SER A 9 -2.96 4.24 -5.32
N ILE A 10 -2.82 3.22 -4.46
CA ILE A 10 -1.58 2.44 -4.31
C ILE A 10 -1.29 1.65 -5.59
N TYR A 11 -2.31 1.05 -6.19
CA TYR A 11 -2.16 0.32 -7.44
C TYR A 11 -1.66 1.22 -8.57
N ARG A 12 -2.28 2.40 -8.77
CA ARG A 12 -1.81 3.38 -9.77
C ARG A 12 -0.37 3.79 -9.51
N PHE A 13 -0.02 4.11 -8.26
CA PHE A 13 1.35 4.46 -7.88
C PHE A 13 2.35 3.36 -8.26
N LEU A 14 2.02 2.10 -8.01
CA LEU A 14 2.88 0.96 -8.34
C LEU A 14 2.96 0.73 -9.84
N VAL A 15 1.85 0.79 -10.58
CA VAL A 15 1.84 0.68 -12.05
C VAL A 15 2.77 1.73 -12.68
N TYR A 16 2.70 2.99 -12.24
CA TYR A 16 3.59 4.04 -12.73
C TYR A 16 5.07 3.79 -12.39
N ARG A 17 5.36 3.12 -11.27
CA ARG A 17 6.72 2.90 -10.79
C ARG A 17 7.39 1.68 -11.42
N VAL A 18 6.67 0.57 -11.58
CA VAL A 18 7.26 -0.69 -12.06
C VAL A 18 7.00 -0.95 -13.55
N GLY A 19 6.05 -0.24 -14.17
CA GLY A 19 5.73 -0.37 -15.59
C GLY A 19 5.12 -1.72 -16.00
N SER A 20 4.88 -2.63 -15.04
CA SER A 20 4.29 -3.95 -15.24
C SER A 20 3.02 -4.09 -14.41
N VAL A 21 1.92 -4.43 -15.09
CA VAL A 21 0.61 -4.65 -14.46
C VAL A 21 0.66 -5.81 -13.48
N ALA A 22 1.20 -6.95 -13.89
CA ALA A 22 1.29 -8.14 -13.04
C ALA A 22 2.11 -7.87 -11.76
N LEU A 23 3.28 -7.23 -11.91
CA LEU A 23 4.12 -6.88 -10.76
C LEU A 23 3.42 -5.84 -9.86
N ALA A 24 2.69 -4.89 -10.44
CA ALA A 24 1.94 -3.92 -9.64
C ALA A 24 0.79 -4.57 -8.83
N GLU A 25 0.11 -5.58 -9.38
CA GLU A 25 -0.91 -6.35 -8.65
C GLU A 25 -0.32 -7.12 -7.47
N ASP A 26 0.80 -7.79 -7.68
CA ASP A 26 1.53 -8.52 -6.64
C ASP A 26 1.99 -7.58 -5.52
N LEU A 27 2.64 -6.46 -5.88
CA LEU A 27 3.13 -5.46 -4.93
C LEU A 27 2.00 -4.76 -4.18
N THR A 28 0.85 -4.57 -4.83
CA THR A 28 -0.35 -4.02 -4.16
C THR A 28 -0.81 -4.98 -3.08
N SER A 29 -0.95 -6.27 -3.41
CA SER A 29 -1.36 -7.31 -2.47
C SER A 29 -0.41 -7.40 -1.28
N GLU A 30 0.90 -7.42 -1.53
CA GLU A 30 1.93 -7.46 -0.50
C GLU A 30 1.93 -6.20 0.38
N THR A 31 1.67 -5.01 -0.20
CA THR A 31 1.55 -3.76 0.55
C THR A 31 0.46 -3.85 1.61
N PHE A 32 -0.75 -4.27 1.21
CA PHE A 32 -1.87 -4.40 2.14
C PHE A 32 -1.67 -5.53 3.14
N PHE A 33 -1.04 -6.64 2.74
CA PHE A 33 -0.69 -7.72 3.66
C PHE A 33 0.27 -7.25 4.76
N ARG A 34 1.34 -6.51 4.40
CA ARG A 34 2.28 -5.92 5.38
C ARG A 34 1.61 -4.87 6.25
N ALA A 35 0.72 -4.07 5.69
CA ALA A 35 -0.04 -3.08 6.43
C ALA A 35 -0.92 -3.76 7.48
N LEU A 36 -1.67 -4.81 7.12
CA LEU A 36 -2.51 -5.58 8.04
C LEU A 36 -1.70 -6.22 9.18
N ARG A 37 -0.53 -6.80 8.88
CA ARG A 37 0.36 -7.38 9.91
C ARG A 37 0.91 -6.32 10.87
N SER A 38 1.20 -5.13 10.34
CA SER A 38 1.76 -4.01 11.12
C SER A 38 0.66 -3.26 11.89
N LEU A 39 -0.60 -3.39 11.48
CA LEU A 39 -1.75 -2.71 12.07
C LEU A 39 -1.95 -3.07 13.56
N GLY A 40 -1.58 -4.30 13.96
CA GLY A 40 -1.64 -4.75 15.34
C GLY A 40 -0.71 -4.01 16.31
N SER A 41 0.40 -3.43 15.81
CA SER A 41 1.31 -2.59 16.59
C SER A 41 1.19 -1.10 16.25
N PHE A 42 0.35 -0.76 15.27
CA PHE A 42 0.21 0.58 14.77
C PHE A 42 -0.72 1.40 15.67
N ARG A 43 -0.13 2.19 16.57
CA ARG A 43 -0.85 3.33 17.17
C ARG A 43 -0.97 4.44 16.14
N TRP A 44 -2.19 4.74 15.73
CA TRP A 44 -2.51 5.90 14.90
C TRP A 44 -2.12 7.19 15.63
N GLN A 45 -0.96 7.78 15.29
CA GLN A 45 -0.45 9.02 15.89
C GLN A 45 -0.79 10.26 15.06
N GLY A 46 -1.82 10.21 14.20
CA GLY A 46 -2.22 11.34 13.35
C GLY A 46 -1.50 11.44 12.01
N LYS A 47 -0.77 10.40 11.58
CA LYS A 47 -0.27 10.28 10.19
C LYS A 47 -1.37 9.67 9.32
N ASP A 48 -1.60 10.29 8.17
CA ASP A 48 -2.52 9.80 7.13
C ASP A 48 -2.21 8.34 6.74
N PHE A 49 -3.24 7.49 6.75
CA PHE A 49 -3.17 6.05 6.48
C PHE A 49 -2.66 5.82 5.06
N GLY A 50 -3.08 6.67 4.13
CA GLY A 50 -2.62 6.63 2.75
C GLY A 50 -1.13 6.93 2.63
N ALA A 51 -0.62 7.89 3.39
CA ALA A 51 0.82 8.20 3.41
C ALA A 51 1.65 7.04 3.99
N TRP A 52 1.12 6.37 5.02
CA TRP A 52 1.74 5.17 5.59
C TRP A 52 1.74 3.99 4.60
N LEU A 53 0.61 3.70 3.95
CA LEU A 53 0.53 2.69 2.89
C LEU A 53 1.49 2.98 1.73
N THR A 54 1.57 4.24 1.31
CA THR A 54 2.49 4.68 0.26
C THR A 54 3.95 4.45 0.66
N THR A 55 4.28 4.58 1.95
CA THR A 55 5.62 4.28 2.47
C THR A 55 5.92 2.79 2.37
N ILE A 56 4.97 1.92 2.70
CA ILE A 56 5.12 0.46 2.56
C ILE A 56 5.30 0.10 1.08
N ALA A 57 4.43 0.59 0.20
CA ALA A 57 4.50 0.36 -1.25
C ALA A 57 5.84 0.86 -1.83
N ARG A 58 6.33 2.01 -1.36
CA ARG A 58 7.61 2.58 -1.80
C ARG A 58 8.81 1.71 -1.43
N ASN A 59 8.74 1.00 -0.31
CA ASN A 59 9.83 0.12 0.16
C ASN A 59 9.81 -1.25 -0.53
N LEU A 60 8.71 -1.59 -1.22
CA LEU A 60 8.54 -2.85 -1.94
C LEU A 60 8.94 -2.76 -3.42
N ALA A 61 8.77 -1.59 -4.04
CA ALA A 61 9.04 -1.33 -5.46
C ALA A 61 10.43 -0.73 -5.71
#